data_AF-A0A962QDB5-F1
#
_entry.id   AF-A0A962QDB5-F1
#
_cell.length_a   1.000
_cell.length_b   1.000
_cell.length_c   1.000
_cell.angle_alpha   90.00
_cell.angle_beta   90.00
_cell.angle_gamma   90.00
#
_symmetry.space_group_name_H-M   'P 1'
#
loop_
_entity.id
_entity.type
_entity.pdbx_description
1 polymer ?
#
loop_
_entity_poly.entity_id
_entity_poly.type
_entity_poly.pdbx_seq_one_letter_code
_entity_poly.pdbx_strand_id
1 'polypeptide(L)'
;MSIQLSMMTLSEHERKQWAVPGVSDHPLRDRLTNEIHARPSLAVKAPLKVTHLALLSGEGAGESERRHLAELCQRFGAVEPPPDANYWHVDLGPFRLNWERHTEFSTYTFLRQGVFQDPFREPVIEQVPRDWLRQLTGQILVAIHLAMEANDAPRRNSEELSA
;
A
#
# COMPACT_ATOMS: atom_id res chain seq x y z
N MET A 1 -33.63 -0.71 -1.85
CA MET A 1 -33.47 -1.08 -0.43
C MET A 1 -31.98 -1.35 -0.22
N SER A 2 -31.23 -0.33 0.20
CA SER A 2 -29.76 -0.43 0.29
C SER A 2 -29.38 -0.50 1.75
N ILE A 3 -28.80 -1.63 2.15
CA ILE A 3 -28.22 -1.80 3.49
C ILE A 3 -26.81 -1.22 3.42
N GLN A 4 -26.61 -0.01 3.96
CA GLN A 4 -25.26 0.49 4.25
C GLN A 4 -24.78 -0.17 5.54
N LEU A 5 -23.89 -1.16 5.42
CA LEU A 5 -23.09 -1.63 6.55
C LEU A 5 -21.97 -0.62 6.79
N SER A 6 -22.22 0.33 7.69
CA SER A 6 -21.17 1.18 8.26
C SER A 6 -20.68 0.51 9.54
N MET A 7 -19.49 -0.12 9.51
CA MET A 7 -18.81 -0.53 10.74
C MET A 7 -18.26 0.71 11.42
N MET A 8 -19.10 1.37 12.21
CA MET A 8 -18.67 2.39 13.15
C MET A 8 -18.19 1.71 14.43
N THR A 9 -17.03 2.10 14.94
CA THR A 9 -16.66 1.85 16.34
C THR A 9 -17.74 2.45 17.24
N LEU A 10 -18.59 1.60 17.79
CA LEU A 10 -19.63 1.99 18.73
C LEU A 10 -18.98 2.70 19.92
N SER A 11 -19.46 3.88 20.25
CA SER A 11 -19.09 4.54 21.51
C SER A 11 -19.41 3.62 22.70
N GLU A 12 -18.76 3.79 23.86
CA GLU A 12 -19.08 3.00 25.07
C GLU A 12 -20.58 3.00 25.41
N HIS A 13 -21.27 4.10 25.08
CA HIS A 13 -22.68 4.28 25.32
C HIS A 13 -23.56 3.41 24.38
N GLU A 14 -23.12 3.23 23.13
CA GLU A 14 -23.77 2.35 22.14
C GLU A 14 -23.39 0.87 22.35
N ARG A 15 -22.19 0.58 22.87
CA ARG A 15 -21.75 -0.77 23.24
C ARG A 15 -22.66 -1.40 24.30
N LYS A 16 -23.16 -0.60 25.25
CA LYS A 16 -24.14 -1.05 26.25
C LYS A 16 -25.53 -1.30 25.66
N GLN A 17 -25.89 -0.60 24.59
CA GLN A 17 -27.22 -0.69 23.98
C GLN A 17 -27.43 -1.97 23.18
N TRP A 18 -26.35 -2.58 22.65
CA TRP A 18 -26.40 -3.81 21.85
C TRP A 18 -25.62 -4.98 22.48
N ALA A 19 -25.40 -4.94 23.79
CA ALA A 19 -24.70 -6.01 24.50
C ALA A 19 -25.48 -7.33 24.41
N VAL A 20 -24.82 -8.42 24.00
CA VAL A 20 -25.41 -9.75 23.99
C VAL A 20 -25.44 -10.26 25.44
N PRO A 21 -26.63 -10.53 26.03
CA PRO A 21 -26.72 -10.98 27.41
C PRO A 21 -25.91 -12.26 27.66
N GLY A 22 -25.07 -12.27 28.70
CA GLY A 22 -24.26 -13.43 29.08
C GLY A 22 -22.94 -13.60 28.30
N VAL A 23 -22.61 -12.70 27.38
CA VAL A 23 -21.35 -12.72 26.62
C VAL A 23 -20.49 -11.53 27.03
N SER A 24 -19.32 -11.78 27.62
CA SER A 24 -18.35 -10.73 27.94
C SER A 24 -17.41 -10.45 26.76
N ASP A 25 -16.96 -9.21 26.64
CA ASP A 25 -15.94 -8.85 25.65
C ASP A 25 -14.64 -9.62 25.90
N HIS A 26 -14.05 -10.13 24.82
CA HIS A 26 -12.72 -10.71 24.89
C HIS A 26 -11.68 -9.63 25.28
N PRO A 27 -10.68 -9.90 26.14
CA PRO A 27 -9.70 -8.89 26.57
C PRO A 27 -8.93 -8.21 25.44
N LEU A 28 -8.81 -8.87 24.28
CA LEU A 28 -8.15 -8.33 23.09
C LEU A 28 -9.09 -7.61 22.10
N ARG A 29 -10.40 -7.54 22.37
CA ARG A 29 -11.38 -7.01 21.42
C ARG A 29 -11.05 -5.59 20.96
N ASP A 30 -10.71 -4.70 21.90
CA ASP A 30 -10.38 -3.31 21.58
C ASP A 30 -9.05 -3.20 20.83
N ARG A 31 -8.05 -3.99 21.23
CA ARG A 31 -6.76 -4.05 20.55
C ARG A 31 -6.90 -4.53 19.10
N LEU A 32 -7.66 -5.60 18.87
CA LEU A 32 -7.91 -6.13 17.52
C LEU A 32 -8.76 -5.19 16.68
N THR A 33 -9.74 -4.51 17.29
CA THR A 33 -10.53 -3.49 16.59
C THR A 33 -9.63 -2.34 16.14
N ASN A 34 -8.75 -1.87 17.02
CA ASN A 34 -7.79 -0.82 16.69
C ASN A 34 -6.77 -1.27 15.63
N GLU A 35 -6.38 -2.55 15.61
CA GLU A 35 -5.49 -3.11 14.58
C GLU A 35 -6.10 -3.04 13.18
N ILE A 36 -7.42 -3.28 13.05
CA ILE A 36 -8.15 -3.11 11.78
C ILE A 36 -8.14 -1.64 11.33
N HIS A 37 -8.21 -0.70 12.27
CA HIS A 37 -8.19 0.74 11.98
C HIS A 37 -6.77 1.35 11.86
N ALA A 38 -5.73 0.60 12.20
CA ALA A 38 -4.34 1.07 12.23
C ALA A 38 -3.63 0.99 10.87
N ARG A 39 -4.35 0.71 9.78
CA ARG A 39 -3.81 0.85 8.41
C ARG A 39 -4.16 2.24 7.86
N PRO A 40 -3.36 3.29 8.14
CA PRO A 40 -3.58 4.57 7.49
C PRO A 40 -3.49 4.37 5.98
N SER A 41 -4.55 4.75 5.28
CA SER A 41 -4.55 4.74 3.82
C SER A 41 -3.40 5.62 3.33
N LEU A 42 -2.74 5.18 2.26
CA LEU A 42 -1.69 5.97 1.64
C LEU A 42 -2.29 7.27 1.10
N ALA A 43 -2.09 8.37 1.83
CA ALA A 43 -2.59 9.68 1.43
C ALA A 43 -1.79 10.18 0.21
N VAL A 44 -2.38 10.08 -0.96
CA VAL A 44 -1.80 10.56 -2.22
C VAL A 44 -2.49 11.84 -2.68
N LYS A 45 -1.72 12.70 -3.37
CA LYS A 45 -2.23 13.91 -4.02
C LYS A 45 -1.87 13.85 -5.50
N ALA A 46 -2.88 13.95 -6.35
CA ALA A 46 -2.70 14.10 -7.77
C ALA A 46 -2.13 15.49 -8.13
N PRO A 47 -1.39 15.63 -9.24
CA PRO A 47 -1.05 14.58 -10.19
C PRO A 47 0.08 13.66 -9.70
N LEU A 48 -0.06 12.36 -9.98
CA LEU A 48 0.99 11.37 -9.70
C LEU A 48 0.92 10.15 -10.62
N LYS A 49 2.04 9.44 -10.72
CA LYS A 49 2.11 8.08 -11.29
C LYS A 49 2.39 7.06 -10.21
N VAL A 50 1.91 5.84 -10.43
CA VAL A 50 2.08 4.70 -9.53
C VAL A 50 2.48 3.47 -10.33
N THR A 51 3.39 2.66 -9.78
CA THR A 51 3.49 1.23 -10.11
C THR A 51 3.12 0.44 -8.88
N HIS A 52 2.22 -0.52 -9.02
CA HIS A 52 1.83 -1.41 -7.94
C HIS A 52 2.04 -2.87 -8.34
N LEU A 53 2.73 -3.61 -7.47
CA LEU A 53 3.00 -5.03 -7.61
C LEU A 53 2.43 -5.77 -6.40
N ALA A 54 1.85 -6.95 -6.63
CA ALA A 54 1.56 -7.92 -5.58
C ALA A 54 2.29 -9.22 -5.89
N LEU A 55 3.14 -9.68 -4.97
CA LEU A 55 3.99 -10.87 -5.12
C LEU A 55 3.59 -11.92 -4.09
N LEU A 56 3.18 -13.10 -4.57
CA LEU A 56 3.01 -14.29 -3.74
C LEU A 56 4.38 -14.85 -3.38
N SER A 57 4.82 -14.60 -2.16
CA SER A 57 6.15 -14.97 -1.67
C SER A 57 6.12 -16.04 -0.57
N GLY A 58 4.93 -16.45 -0.12
CA GLY A 58 4.72 -17.47 0.92
C GLY A 58 4.96 -16.93 2.33
N GLU A 59 4.39 -17.58 3.35
CA GLU A 59 4.30 -17.06 4.73
C GLU A 59 5.64 -16.68 5.39
N GLY A 60 6.73 -17.38 5.03
CA GLY A 60 8.05 -17.18 5.61
C GLY A 60 8.88 -16.03 5.00
N ALA A 61 8.38 -15.35 3.97
CA ALA A 61 9.20 -14.41 3.20
C ALA A 61 9.39 -13.03 3.85
N GLY A 62 8.65 -12.69 4.91
CA GLY A 62 8.67 -11.35 5.50
C GLY A 62 10.08 -10.88 5.92
N GLU A 63 10.91 -11.79 6.44
CA GLU A 63 12.27 -11.45 6.87
C GLU A 63 13.23 -11.19 5.70
N SER A 64 13.15 -12.02 4.65
CA SER A 64 13.93 -11.76 3.42
C SER A 64 13.48 -10.49 2.71
N GLU A 65 12.19 -10.18 2.71
CA GLU A 65 11.64 -8.98 2.08
C GLU A 65 12.09 -7.71 2.83
N ARG A 66 12.05 -7.70 4.17
CA ARG A 66 12.56 -6.58 4.96
C ARG A 66 14.04 -6.32 4.71
N ARG A 67 14.86 -7.38 4.62
CA ARG A 67 16.28 -7.25 4.27
C ARG A 67 16.46 -6.67 2.88
N HIS A 68 15.70 -7.16 1.90
CA HIS A 68 15.71 -6.64 0.54
C HIS A 68 15.32 -5.17 0.47
N LEU A 69 14.31 -4.76 1.25
CA LEU A 69 13.89 -3.36 1.38
C LEU A 69 14.96 -2.49 2.06
N ALA A 70 15.65 -3.01 3.07
CA ALA A 70 16.74 -2.31 3.74
C ALA A 70 17.87 -1.99 2.75
N GLU A 71 18.24 -2.94 1.88
CA GLU A 71 19.21 -2.69 0.81
C GLU A 71 18.79 -1.56 -0.14
N LEU A 72 17.49 -1.48 -0.47
CA LEU A 72 16.98 -0.36 -1.26
C LEU A 72 17.11 0.96 -0.50
N CYS A 73 16.69 1.00 0.78
CA CYS A 73 16.76 2.20 1.61
C CYS A 73 18.20 2.70 1.75
N GLN A 74 19.16 1.81 2.00
CA GLN A 74 20.58 2.14 2.10
C GLN A 74 21.13 2.80 0.82
N ARG A 75 20.77 2.27 -0.36
CA ARG A 75 21.22 2.82 -1.65
C ARG A 75 20.75 4.27 -1.87
N PHE A 76 19.62 4.66 -1.29
CA PHE A 76 19.07 6.01 -1.36
C PHE A 76 19.33 6.84 -0.09
N GLY A 77 20.07 6.32 0.88
CA GLY A 77 20.35 7.01 2.14
C GLY A 77 19.13 7.25 3.02
N ALA A 78 18.10 6.40 2.90
CA ALA A 78 16.85 6.49 3.65
C ALA A 78 16.83 5.55 4.87
N VAL A 79 15.88 5.79 5.78
CA VAL A 79 15.68 4.93 6.96
C VAL A 79 15.18 3.54 6.53
N GLU A 80 15.73 2.50 7.15
CA GLU A 80 15.38 1.11 6.92
C GLU A 80 14.12 0.68 7.69
N PRO A 81 13.37 -0.34 7.20
CA PRO A 81 12.25 -0.89 7.96
C PRO A 81 12.72 -1.54 9.28
N PRO A 82 11.94 -1.41 10.37
CA PRO A 82 12.24 -2.12 11.61
C PRO A 82 12.09 -3.64 11.44
N PRO A 83 12.74 -4.45 12.31
CA PRO A 83 12.83 -5.91 12.14
C PRO A 83 11.49 -6.65 12.13
N ASP A 84 10.46 -6.09 12.75
CA ASP A 84 9.11 -6.66 12.86
C ASP A 84 8.07 -5.93 11.99
N ALA A 85 8.51 -5.08 11.07
CA ALA A 85 7.63 -4.36 10.16
C ALA A 85 6.80 -5.33 9.29
N ASN A 86 5.49 -5.08 9.26
CA ASN A 86 4.57 -5.62 8.25
C ASN A 86 4.08 -4.54 7.28
N TYR A 87 4.51 -3.29 7.46
CA TYR A 87 4.31 -2.21 6.51
C TYR A 87 5.50 -1.27 6.60
N TRP A 88 5.86 -0.65 5.48
CA TRP A 88 6.93 0.34 5.43
C TRP A 88 6.67 1.38 4.36
N HIS A 89 6.68 2.65 4.75
CA HIS A 89 6.57 3.76 3.83
C HIS A 89 7.83 4.62 3.92
N VAL A 90 8.47 4.86 2.78
CA VAL A 90 9.72 5.60 2.69
C VAL A 90 9.76 6.48 1.46
N ASP A 91 10.29 7.69 1.63
CA ASP A 91 10.66 8.57 0.52
C ASP A 91 12.11 8.35 0.16
N LEU A 92 12.37 7.94 -1.08
CA LEU A 92 13.70 7.64 -1.59
C LEU A 92 14.25 8.78 -2.45
N GLY A 93 13.49 9.87 -2.65
CA GLY A 93 13.83 10.98 -3.52
C GLY A 93 13.09 10.92 -4.86
N PRO A 94 13.55 10.12 -5.85
CA PRO A 94 12.91 10.08 -7.17
C PRO A 94 11.54 9.38 -7.16
N PHE A 95 11.27 8.59 -6.13
CA PHE A 95 9.98 7.95 -5.88
C PHE A 95 9.82 7.64 -4.39
N ARG A 96 8.57 7.45 -3.98
CA ARG A 96 8.20 6.89 -2.67
C ARG A 96 7.84 5.42 -2.82
N LEU A 97 8.08 4.63 -1.78
CA LEU A 97 7.70 3.22 -1.70
C LEU A 97 6.76 3.02 -0.52
N ASN A 98 5.63 2.35 -0.76
CA ASN A 98 4.82 1.72 0.27
C ASN A 98 4.88 0.20 0.08
N TRP A 99 5.45 -0.50 1.05
CA TRP A 99 5.47 -1.96 1.13
C TRP A 99 4.51 -2.42 2.23
N GLU A 100 3.71 -3.45 1.94
CA GLU A 100 2.86 -4.08 2.94
C GLU A 100 2.99 -5.60 2.85
N ARG A 101 3.21 -6.21 4.00
CA ARG A 101 3.26 -7.66 4.19
C ARG A 101 1.88 -8.16 4.59
N HIS A 102 1.38 -9.13 3.83
CA HIS A 102 0.24 -9.95 4.22
C HIS A 102 0.72 -11.35 4.62
N THR A 103 -0.22 -12.26 4.88
CA THR A 103 0.12 -13.64 5.26
C THR A 103 0.96 -14.31 4.17
N GLU A 104 0.42 -14.48 2.96
CA GLU A 104 1.06 -15.26 1.89
C GLU A 104 1.74 -14.41 0.80
N PHE A 105 1.45 -13.11 0.75
CA PHE A 105 1.92 -12.21 -0.29
C PHE A 105 2.31 -10.84 0.27
N SER A 106 3.03 -10.07 -0.52
CA SER A 106 3.39 -8.69 -0.21
C SER A 106 3.05 -7.77 -1.37
N THR A 107 2.72 -6.52 -1.05
CA THR A 107 2.52 -5.49 -2.05
C THR A 107 3.67 -4.48 -2.04
N TYR A 108 4.01 -3.98 -3.22
CA TYR A 108 5.02 -2.95 -3.42
C TYR A 108 4.39 -1.86 -4.30
N THR A 109 4.21 -0.68 -3.73
CA THR A 109 3.61 0.47 -4.41
C THR A 109 4.66 1.57 -4.53
N PHE A 110 5.12 1.82 -5.74
CA PHE A 110 6.07 2.87 -6.08
C PHE A 110 5.32 4.10 -6.60
N LEU A 111 5.56 5.27 -6.05
CA LEU A 111 4.83 6.49 -6.37
C LEU A 111 5.78 7.62 -6.76
N ARG A 112 5.44 8.34 -7.83
CA ARG A 112 6.13 9.57 -8.23
C ARG A 112 5.12 10.69 -8.37
N GLN A 113 5.24 11.72 -7.54
CA GLN A 113 4.43 12.93 -7.66
C GLN A 113 4.92 13.80 -8.80
N GLY A 114 3.99 14.50 -9.42
CA GLY A 114 4.30 15.48 -10.45
C GLY A 114 3.34 15.41 -11.63
N VAL A 115 3.34 16.50 -12.38
CA VAL A 115 2.63 16.61 -13.66
C VAL A 115 3.22 15.66 -14.69
N PHE A 116 2.39 15.18 -15.61
CA PHE A 116 2.82 14.37 -16.74
C PHE A 116 1.92 14.65 -17.94
N GLN A 117 2.48 14.49 -19.15
CA GLN A 117 1.71 14.61 -20.39
C GLN A 117 1.19 13.24 -20.84
N ASP A 118 2.11 12.28 -20.98
CA ASP A 118 1.80 10.89 -21.33
C ASP A 118 1.58 10.05 -20.06
N PRO A 119 0.39 9.47 -19.82
CA PRO A 119 0.07 8.74 -18.59
C PRO A 119 0.96 7.52 -18.33
N PHE A 120 1.31 6.76 -19.36
CA PHE A 120 1.95 5.45 -19.21
C PHE A 120 3.43 5.42 -19.64
N ARG A 121 3.95 6.53 -20.19
CA ARG A 121 5.38 6.69 -20.48
C ARG A 121 6.19 6.79 -19.18
N GLU A 122 7.39 6.21 -19.14
CA GLU A 122 8.28 6.25 -17.97
C GLU A 122 7.56 5.86 -16.66
N PRO A 123 7.03 4.63 -16.56
CA PRO A 123 6.38 4.16 -15.35
C PRO A 123 7.35 4.24 -14.16
N VAL A 124 6.80 4.42 -12.95
CA VAL A 124 7.62 4.63 -11.74
C VAL A 124 8.64 3.51 -11.51
N ILE A 125 8.32 2.28 -11.92
CA ILE A 125 9.22 1.13 -11.82
C ILE A 125 10.56 1.34 -12.52
N GLU A 126 10.65 2.18 -13.55
CA GLU A 126 11.91 2.48 -14.24
C GLU A 126 12.88 3.31 -13.40
N GLN A 127 12.39 3.97 -12.35
CA GLN A 127 13.23 4.68 -11.37
C GLN A 127 13.83 3.72 -10.33
N VAL A 128 13.30 2.51 -10.21
CA VAL A 128 13.78 1.52 -9.25
C VAL A 128 15.01 0.80 -9.84
N PRO A 129 16.10 0.61 -9.07
CA PRO A 129 17.29 -0.07 -9.56
C PRO A 129 16.96 -1.45 -10.15
N ARG A 130 17.33 -1.67 -11.42
CA ARG A 130 16.97 -2.90 -12.16
C ARG A 130 17.56 -4.16 -11.54
N ASP A 131 18.76 -4.08 -10.98
CA ASP A 131 19.41 -5.19 -10.28
C ASP A 131 18.70 -5.53 -8.97
N TRP A 132 18.13 -4.54 -8.28
CA TRP A 132 17.29 -4.75 -7.09
C TRP A 132 15.96 -5.41 -7.47
N LEU A 133 15.31 -4.95 -8.54
CA LEU A 133 14.07 -5.55 -9.05
C LEU A 133 14.25 -7.02 -9.44
N ARG A 134 15.38 -7.38 -10.07
CA ARG A 134 15.68 -8.77 -10.48
C ARG A 134 15.81 -9.75 -9.31
N GLN A 135 16.05 -9.23 -8.10
CA GLN A 135 16.20 -10.01 -6.88
C GLN A 135 14.88 -10.14 -6.11
N LEU A 136 13.79 -9.51 -6.57
CA LEU A 136 12.47 -9.76 -6.02
C LEU A 136 12.12 -11.23 -6.15
N THR A 137 11.68 -11.83 -5.05
CA THR A 137 11.28 -13.23 -4.97
C THR A 137 9.77 -13.39 -4.97
N GLY A 138 9.29 -14.55 -5.39
CA GLY A 138 7.86 -14.88 -5.40
C GLY A 138 7.26 -14.86 -6.81
N GLN A 139 5.94 -14.97 -6.88
CA GLN A 139 5.17 -15.02 -8.13
C GLN A 139 4.29 -13.77 -8.24
N ILE A 140 4.27 -13.14 -9.42
CA ILE A 140 3.40 -11.98 -9.66
C ILE A 140 1.94 -12.41 -9.64
N LEU A 141 1.15 -11.76 -8.78
CA LEU A 141 -0.31 -11.80 -8.79
C LEU A 141 -0.90 -10.57 -9.49
N VAL A 142 -0.31 -9.40 -9.24
CA VAL A 142 -0.76 -8.10 -9.78
C VAL A 142 0.45 -7.31 -10.23
N ALA A 143 0.35 -6.68 -11.40
CA ALA A 143 1.29 -5.69 -11.88
C ALA A 143 0.52 -4.61 -12.65
N ILE A 144 0.44 -3.40 -12.10
CA ILE A 144 -0.31 -2.30 -12.69
C ILE A 144 0.50 -1.00 -12.68
N HIS A 145 0.35 -0.21 -13.73
CA HIS A 145 0.76 1.18 -13.77
C HIS A 145 -0.50 2.06 -13.75
N LEU A 146 -0.51 3.06 -12.87
CA LEU A 146 -1.61 4.00 -12.74
C LEU A 146 -1.08 5.42 -12.95
N ALA A 147 -1.90 6.23 -13.58
CA ALA A 147 -1.69 7.66 -13.72
C ALA A 147 -2.93 8.36 -13.15
N MET A 148 -2.71 9.21 -12.16
CA MET A 148 -3.76 9.94 -11.47
C MET A 148 -3.64 11.41 -11.85
N GLU A 149 -4.70 11.93 -12.46
CA GLU A 149 -4.80 13.33 -12.87
C GLU A 149 -5.38 14.22 -11.78
N ALA A 150 -5.10 15.52 -11.88
CA ALA A 150 -5.76 16.52 -11.04
C ALA A 150 -7.27 16.54 -11.33
N ASN A 151 -8.08 16.89 -10.33
CA ASN A 151 -9.54 16.83 -10.44
C ASN A 151 -10.11 17.79 -11.50
N ASP A 152 -9.39 18.87 -11.79
CA ASP A 152 -9.72 19.88 -12.78
C ASP A 152 -9.08 19.61 -14.16
N ALA A 153 -8.31 18.54 -14.32
CA ALA A 153 -7.72 18.17 -15.59
C ALA A 153 -8.81 17.75 -16.61
N PRO A 154 -8.67 18.12 -17.89
CA PRO A 154 -9.57 17.66 -18.93
C PRO A 154 -9.54 16.13 -19.03
N ARG A 155 -10.71 15.50 -19.23
CA ARG A 155 -10.80 14.06 -19.39
C ARG A 155 -10.10 13.64 -20.67
N ARG A 156 -9.18 12.68 -20.55
CA ARG A 156 -8.60 12.01 -21.72
C ARG A 156 -9.60 11.09 -22.39
N ASN A 157 -9.49 10.98 -23.70
CA ASN A 157 -10.24 9.99 -24.48
C ASN A 157 -9.53 8.63 -24.49
N SER A 158 -10.16 7.60 -25.09
CA SER A 158 -9.59 6.25 -25.12
C SER A 158 -8.34 6.15 -26.00
N GLU A 159 -8.25 6.94 -27.08
CA GLU A 159 -7.13 6.89 -28.02
C GLU A 159 -5.85 7.41 -27.35
N GLU A 160 -5.96 8.53 -26.62
CA GLU A 160 -4.87 9.13 -25.83
C GLU A 160 -4.33 8.21 -24.72
N LEU A 161 -5.13 7.26 -24.24
CA LEU A 161 -4.74 6.30 -23.20
C LEU A 161 -4.18 4.99 -23.75
N SER A 162 -4.39 4.71 -25.04
CA SER A 162 -3.93 3.49 -25.71
C SER A 162 -2.61 3.62 -26.46
N ALA A 163 -2.06 4.84 -26.54
CA ALA A 163 -0.80 5.15 -27.19
C ALA A 163 0.42 4.84 -26.31
#